data_AF-A0A7W8JQJ1-F1
#
_entry.id   AF-A0A7W8JQJ1-F1
#
_cell.length_a   1.000
_cell.length_b   1.000
_cell.length_c   1.000
_cell.angle_alpha   90.00
_cell.angle_beta   90.00
_cell.angle_gamma   90.00
#
_symmetry.space_group_name_H-M   'P 1'
#
loop_
_entity.id
_entity.type
_entity.pdbx_description
1 polymer ?
#
loop_
_entity_poly.entity_id
_entity_poly.type
_entity_poly.pdbx_seq_one_letter_code
_entity_poly.pdbx_strand_id
1 'polypeptide(L)'
;MSVSVCAAEKPITARVLVIGHRGASALRPEHTLASYGKAIADGADFVEPDLVMTKDGVPVARHENEIGGTTDVASHPEFAARKTTKLIDGVDVTGWFTEDFTLAELKTLRARERLPQLRSTKYDGEFQIPTLDEIIDFVAAESAVAGHPVGIIPEIKHGTYFQKLDLPMEDKVLAILAAHTYTHTAPVEIQSFEIANLRYLRGKLGGKGAQNSRPNIRLLQLLGDAKEQTYDVVVAGGKLTFADMMRPAGLRDIATYADAIGPNIRSIIPLAADGTLGQPSALVHDAHAAGLELHPYTFRPENFFQAKNFWQGTDPKTFNANGSVAEMRAYLDAGIDAFFTDDPALGRQALDQR
;
A
#
# COMPACT_ATOMS: atom_id res chain seq x y z
N MET A 1 -15.67 26.01 -4.98
CA MET A 1 -16.83 25.84 -4.07
C MET A 1 -16.57 24.58 -3.27
N SER A 2 -16.60 24.63 -1.94
CA SER A 2 -16.46 23.45 -1.08
C SER A 2 -17.60 22.49 -1.42
N VAL A 3 -17.27 21.30 -1.90
CA VAL A 3 -18.25 20.21 -2.00
C VAL A 3 -18.50 19.78 -0.57
N SER A 4 -19.60 20.27 0.02
CA SER A 4 -20.00 19.87 1.37
C SER A 4 -20.62 18.49 1.27
N VAL A 5 -19.85 17.51 1.69
CA VAL A 5 -20.21 16.10 1.67
C VAL A 5 -20.74 15.75 3.06
N CYS A 6 -22.02 15.40 3.18
CA CYS A 6 -22.66 15.22 4.48
C CYS A 6 -22.73 13.73 4.87
N ALA A 7 -21.70 13.28 5.58
CA ALA A 7 -21.76 12.30 6.66
C ALA A 7 -20.58 12.61 7.59
N ALA A 8 -20.81 13.40 8.65
CA ALA A 8 -19.76 13.81 9.58
C ALA A 8 -19.52 12.71 10.61
N GLU A 9 -18.91 11.62 10.15
CA GLU A 9 -18.35 10.62 11.05
C GLU A 9 -16.98 11.09 11.53
N LYS A 10 -16.77 11.00 12.84
CA LYS A 10 -15.47 11.35 13.40
C LYS A 10 -14.54 10.15 13.24
N PRO A 11 -13.27 10.36 12.85
CA PRO A 11 -12.26 9.31 12.94
C PRO A 11 -12.27 8.69 14.35
N ILE A 12 -12.05 7.38 14.43
CA ILE A 12 -11.94 6.66 15.70
C ILE A 12 -10.51 6.73 16.26
N THR A 13 -9.53 7.10 15.42
CA THR A 13 -8.18 7.45 15.86
C THR A 13 -8.11 8.86 16.46
N ALA A 14 -7.17 9.07 17.39
CA ALA A 14 -6.88 10.39 17.95
C ALA A 14 -6.18 11.33 16.95
N ARG A 15 -5.46 10.77 15.98
CA ARG A 15 -4.74 11.51 14.95
C ARG A 15 -4.82 10.77 13.63
N VAL A 16 -5.25 11.47 12.58
CA VAL A 16 -5.27 10.92 11.22
C VAL A 16 -3.83 10.84 10.68
N LEU A 17 -3.46 9.70 10.10
CA LEU A 17 -2.09 9.43 9.67
C LEU A 17 -1.90 9.58 8.16
N VAL A 18 -0.74 10.08 7.74
CA VAL A 18 -0.34 10.14 6.31
C VAL A 18 0.60 8.99 6.02
N ILE A 19 0.24 8.17 5.03
CA ILE A 19 1.03 7.01 4.62
C ILE A 19 1.64 7.30 3.24
N GLY A 20 2.98 7.27 3.17
CA GLY A 20 3.72 7.37 1.92
C GLY A 20 3.61 6.07 1.13
N HIS A 21 2.66 6.03 0.19
CA HIS A 21 2.37 4.87 -0.65
C HIS A 21 3.54 4.64 -1.61
N ARG A 22 4.28 3.55 -1.35
CA ARG A 22 5.55 3.24 -2.01
C ARG A 22 6.61 4.33 -1.83
N GLY A 23 6.51 5.09 -0.74
CA GLY A 23 7.24 6.33 -0.47
C GLY A 23 6.57 7.55 -1.09
N ALA A 24 7.36 8.54 -1.54
CA ALA A 24 6.89 9.70 -2.28
C ALA A 24 6.88 9.40 -3.78
N SER A 25 6.08 8.40 -4.17
CA SER A 25 6.12 7.78 -5.49
C SER A 25 5.68 8.71 -6.64
N ALA A 26 5.03 9.85 -6.34
CA ALA A 26 4.78 10.90 -7.33
C ALA A 26 6.05 11.67 -7.72
N LEU A 27 7.09 11.61 -6.89
CA LEU A 27 8.29 12.45 -6.97
C LEU A 27 9.57 11.65 -7.24
N ARG A 28 9.58 10.35 -6.92
CA ARG A 28 10.70 9.43 -7.09
C ARG A 28 10.19 8.05 -7.52
N PRO A 29 11.02 7.25 -8.22
CA PRO A 29 10.67 5.87 -8.54
C PRO A 29 10.25 5.13 -7.28
N GLU A 30 9.09 4.48 -7.35
CA GLU A 30 8.47 3.79 -6.22
C GLU A 30 9.38 2.69 -5.62
N HIS A 31 9.17 2.42 -4.33
CA HIS A 31 9.93 1.42 -3.57
C HIS A 31 11.46 1.55 -3.66
N THR A 32 11.96 2.77 -3.70
CA THR A 32 13.38 3.06 -3.55
C THR A 32 13.62 3.71 -2.18
N LEU A 33 14.82 3.53 -1.60
CA LEU A 33 15.18 4.24 -0.37
C LEU A 33 15.07 5.76 -0.54
N ALA A 34 15.34 6.28 -1.75
CA ALA A 34 15.14 7.70 -2.07
C ALA A 34 13.66 8.13 -2.02
N SER A 35 12.74 7.28 -2.48
CA SER A 35 11.29 7.53 -2.36
C SER A 35 10.84 7.53 -0.90
N TYR A 36 11.32 6.56 -0.10
CA TYR A 36 11.01 6.50 1.33
C TYR A 36 11.59 7.70 2.11
N GLY A 37 12.85 8.06 1.87
CA GLY A 37 13.48 9.21 2.53
C GLY A 37 12.76 10.51 2.19
N LYS A 38 12.33 10.68 0.93
CA LYS A 38 11.52 11.84 0.52
C LYS A 38 10.16 11.84 1.21
N ALA A 39 9.48 10.69 1.33
CA ALA A 39 8.22 10.60 2.08
C ALA A 39 8.37 11.02 3.54
N ILE A 40 9.42 10.53 4.21
CA ILE A 40 9.72 10.87 5.61
C ILE A 40 10.01 12.37 5.75
N ALA A 41 10.85 12.93 4.89
CA ALA A 41 11.16 14.36 4.88
C ALA A 41 9.92 15.24 4.61
N ASP A 42 8.97 14.73 3.83
CA ASP A 42 7.67 15.36 3.56
C ASP A 42 6.63 15.13 4.67
N GLY A 43 7.05 14.43 5.72
CA GLY A 43 6.30 14.25 6.95
C GLY A 43 5.42 13.02 6.97
N ALA A 44 5.57 12.01 6.11
CA ALA A 44 4.80 10.77 6.23
C ALA A 44 4.93 10.15 7.64
N ASP A 45 3.81 9.71 8.24
CA ASP A 45 3.85 8.96 9.52
C ASP A 45 4.32 7.52 9.30
N PHE A 46 4.07 6.98 8.10
CA PHE A 46 4.44 5.63 7.69
C PHE A 46 4.99 5.62 6.27
N VAL A 47 5.90 4.69 5.99
CA VAL A 47 6.24 4.28 4.61
C VAL A 47 5.71 2.88 4.33
N GLU A 48 5.28 2.65 3.10
CA GLU A 48 4.62 1.41 2.69
C GLU A 48 5.51 0.66 1.66
N PRO A 49 6.15 -0.46 2.05
CA PRO A 49 6.79 -1.36 1.11
C PRO A 49 5.92 -2.56 0.71
N ASP A 50 5.66 -2.72 -0.59
CA ASP A 50 5.09 -3.93 -1.17
C ASP A 50 6.15 -5.02 -1.25
N LEU A 51 5.91 -6.22 -0.70
CA LEU A 51 6.90 -7.29 -0.63
C LEU A 51 6.59 -8.43 -1.59
N VAL A 52 7.62 -8.79 -2.35
CA VAL A 52 7.70 -9.99 -3.19
C VAL A 52 8.99 -10.75 -2.88
N MET A 53 9.08 -12.01 -3.32
CA MET A 53 10.24 -12.85 -3.00
C MET A 53 11.24 -12.95 -4.15
N THR A 54 12.51 -12.98 -3.79
CA THR A 54 13.60 -13.45 -4.66
C THR A 54 13.65 -14.98 -4.71
N LYS A 55 14.37 -15.53 -5.70
CA LYS A 55 14.64 -16.96 -5.84
C LYS A 55 15.28 -17.60 -4.61
N ASP A 56 16.19 -16.87 -3.98
CA ASP A 56 16.94 -17.28 -2.78
C ASP A 56 16.23 -16.89 -1.47
N GLY A 57 14.95 -16.50 -1.55
CA GLY A 57 14.09 -16.42 -0.38
C GLY A 57 14.24 -15.15 0.44
N VAL A 58 14.60 -14.03 -0.19
CA VAL A 58 14.70 -12.70 0.43
C VAL A 58 13.49 -11.83 0.04
N PRO A 59 12.78 -11.20 0.99
CA PRO A 59 11.75 -10.22 0.68
C PRO A 59 12.35 -8.90 0.16
N VAL A 60 11.91 -8.47 -1.03
CA VAL A 60 12.32 -7.21 -1.68
C VAL A 60 11.11 -6.33 -1.96
N ALA A 61 11.32 -5.01 -1.96
CA ALA A 61 10.24 -4.05 -2.13
C ALA A 61 9.95 -3.75 -3.60
N ARG A 62 8.76 -4.16 -4.05
CA ARG A 62 8.26 -4.13 -5.43
C ARG A 62 6.74 -4.33 -5.43
N HIS A 63 6.00 -3.48 -6.14
CA HIS A 63 4.53 -3.61 -6.21
C HIS A 63 4.06 -4.86 -6.97
N GLU A 64 4.78 -5.28 -8.00
CA GLU A 64 4.50 -6.53 -8.70
C GLU A 64 5.78 -7.37 -8.71
N ASN A 65 5.62 -8.69 -8.74
CA ASN A 65 6.76 -9.58 -8.93
C ASN A 65 7.28 -9.52 -10.37
N GLU A 66 6.46 -9.12 -11.34
CA GLU A 66 6.92 -8.72 -12.68
C GLU A 66 7.65 -7.35 -12.60
N ILE A 67 8.88 -7.29 -13.12
CA ILE A 67 9.78 -6.14 -12.95
C ILE A 67 10.19 -5.46 -14.27
N GLY A 68 9.67 -5.89 -15.41
CA GLY A 68 10.02 -5.38 -16.73
C GLY A 68 9.62 -3.93 -16.97
N GLY A 69 8.49 -3.49 -16.40
CA GLY A 69 7.99 -2.11 -16.54
C GLY A 69 8.64 -1.09 -15.59
N THR A 70 9.42 -1.54 -14.63
CA THR A 70 9.74 -0.76 -13.43
C THR A 70 11.20 -0.97 -12.97
N THR A 71 11.96 -1.68 -13.79
CA THR A 71 13.41 -1.78 -13.70
C THR A 71 14.02 -1.67 -15.10
N ASP A 72 15.34 -1.66 -15.19
CA ASP A 72 16.09 -1.75 -16.43
C ASP A 72 16.36 -3.19 -16.90
N VAL A 73 15.74 -4.23 -16.30
CA VAL A 73 16.01 -5.66 -16.63
C VAL A 73 15.97 -5.98 -18.13
N ALA A 74 15.09 -5.35 -18.89
CA ALA A 74 15.00 -5.54 -20.34
C ALA A 74 16.23 -5.04 -21.12
N SER A 75 17.05 -4.19 -20.50
CA SER A 75 18.31 -3.65 -21.03
C SER A 75 19.53 -4.51 -20.66
N HIS A 76 19.36 -5.62 -19.92
CA HIS A 76 20.41 -6.55 -19.53
C HIS A 76 20.40 -7.83 -20.38
N PRO A 77 21.32 -7.98 -21.36
CA PRO A 77 21.33 -9.13 -22.27
C PRO A 77 21.48 -10.49 -21.56
N GLU A 78 22.21 -10.53 -20.44
CA GLU A 78 22.39 -11.71 -19.60
C GLU A 78 21.07 -12.24 -19.02
N PHE A 79 20.05 -11.38 -18.91
CA PHE A 79 18.74 -11.74 -18.41
C PHE A 79 17.68 -11.89 -19.51
N ALA A 80 18.01 -11.69 -20.78
CA ALA A 80 17.05 -11.77 -21.89
C ALA A 80 16.30 -13.10 -21.92
N ALA A 81 17.00 -14.22 -21.66
CA ALA A 81 16.41 -15.56 -21.63
C ALA A 81 15.51 -15.85 -20.42
N ARG A 82 15.48 -14.97 -19.41
CA ARG A 82 14.61 -15.09 -18.23
C ARG A 82 13.20 -14.55 -18.46
N LYS A 83 12.95 -13.88 -19.59
CA LYS A 83 11.61 -13.42 -19.93
C LYS A 83 10.69 -14.61 -20.16
N THR A 84 9.57 -14.69 -19.45
CA THR A 84 8.64 -15.81 -19.52
C THR A 84 7.20 -15.35 -19.29
N THR A 85 6.23 -16.27 -19.42
CA THR A 85 4.83 -16.06 -19.07
C THR A 85 4.48 -16.90 -17.85
N LYS A 86 3.84 -16.28 -16.84
CA LYS A 86 3.38 -16.95 -15.62
C LYS A 86 1.94 -16.58 -15.31
N LEU A 87 1.21 -17.50 -14.70
CA LEU A 87 -0.14 -17.25 -14.18
C LEU A 87 -0.03 -16.67 -12.77
N ILE A 88 -0.21 -15.36 -12.65
CA ILE A 88 -0.21 -14.63 -11.38
C ILE A 88 -1.65 -14.30 -11.02
N ASP A 89 -2.14 -14.83 -9.91
CA ASP A 89 -3.50 -14.62 -9.42
C ASP A 89 -4.62 -14.87 -10.45
N GLY A 90 -4.39 -15.85 -11.34
CA GLY A 90 -5.33 -16.24 -12.39
C GLY A 90 -5.22 -15.42 -13.68
N VAL A 91 -4.23 -14.53 -13.78
CA VAL A 91 -3.95 -13.71 -14.96
C VAL A 91 -2.60 -14.09 -15.56
N ASP A 92 -2.56 -14.29 -16.88
CA ASP A 92 -1.30 -14.50 -17.59
C ASP A 92 -0.51 -13.18 -17.67
N VAL A 93 0.67 -13.18 -17.05
CA VAL A 93 1.61 -12.05 -17.05
C VAL A 93 2.86 -12.48 -17.80
N THR A 94 3.38 -11.62 -18.68
CA THR A 94 4.60 -11.91 -19.45
C THR A 94 5.66 -10.87 -19.17
N GLY A 95 6.83 -11.31 -18.72
CA GLY A 95 7.88 -10.40 -18.25
C GLY A 95 9.03 -11.12 -17.56
N TRP A 96 9.69 -10.40 -16.66
CA TRP A 96 10.75 -10.93 -15.80
C TRP A 96 10.26 -10.90 -14.36
N PHE A 97 10.46 -11.97 -13.60
CA PHE A 97 9.83 -12.10 -12.29
C PHE A 97 10.85 -12.22 -11.17
N THR A 98 10.65 -11.54 -10.04
CA THR A 98 11.63 -11.50 -8.94
C THR A 98 12.05 -12.88 -8.45
N GLU A 99 11.14 -13.84 -8.42
CA GLU A 99 11.44 -15.22 -7.99
C GLU A 99 12.32 -16.03 -8.95
N ASP A 100 12.62 -15.50 -10.14
CA ASP A 100 13.57 -16.10 -11.07
C ASP A 100 15.01 -15.60 -10.83
N PHE A 101 15.20 -14.58 -9.99
CA PHE A 101 16.48 -13.94 -9.71
C PHE A 101 16.89 -14.11 -8.25
N THR A 102 18.17 -14.35 -8.03
CA THR A 102 18.79 -14.19 -6.70
C THR A 102 18.80 -12.72 -6.28
N LEU A 103 18.92 -12.45 -4.98
CA LEU A 103 19.09 -11.08 -4.51
C LEU A 103 20.30 -10.40 -5.16
N ALA A 104 21.42 -11.14 -5.30
CA ALA A 104 22.63 -10.61 -5.90
C ALA A 104 22.41 -10.15 -7.36
N GLU A 105 21.66 -10.92 -8.14
CA GLU A 105 21.26 -10.52 -9.50
C GLU A 105 20.32 -9.30 -9.46
N LEU A 106 19.30 -9.28 -8.61
CA LEU A 106 18.38 -8.13 -8.53
C LEU A 106 19.08 -6.83 -8.11
N LYS A 107 20.14 -6.92 -7.30
CA LYS A 107 20.94 -5.76 -6.89
C LYS A 107 21.77 -5.16 -8.03
N THR A 108 21.93 -5.85 -9.16
CA THR A 108 22.57 -5.24 -10.35
C THR A 108 21.61 -4.32 -11.12
N LEU A 109 20.30 -4.54 -10.99
CA LEU A 109 19.27 -3.77 -11.68
C LEU A 109 19.07 -2.38 -11.07
N ARG A 110 18.43 -1.50 -11.84
CA ARG A 110 18.03 -0.16 -11.40
C ARG A 110 16.55 0.08 -11.60
N ALA A 111 15.94 0.72 -10.61
CA ALA A 111 14.54 1.09 -10.62
C ALA A 111 14.24 2.14 -11.70
N ARG A 112 13.01 2.09 -12.21
CA ARG A 112 12.45 3.07 -13.16
C ARG A 112 11.07 3.53 -12.69
N GLU A 113 10.70 4.74 -13.09
CA GLU A 113 9.36 5.29 -12.92
C GLU A 113 8.31 4.38 -13.60
N ARG A 114 7.28 3.98 -12.86
CA ARG A 114 6.24 3.06 -13.36
C ARG A 114 5.21 3.75 -14.25
N LEU A 115 5.03 5.08 -14.11
CA LEU A 115 4.06 5.89 -14.86
C LEU A 115 4.78 6.91 -15.75
N PRO A 116 5.70 6.52 -16.65
CA PRO A 116 6.51 7.46 -17.45
C PRO A 116 5.67 8.36 -18.38
N GLN A 117 4.42 7.99 -18.63
CA GLN A 117 3.45 8.77 -19.40
C GLN A 117 2.79 9.90 -18.62
N LEU A 118 2.86 9.87 -17.28
CA LEU A 118 2.30 10.86 -16.34
C LEU A 118 3.38 11.56 -15.50
N ARG A 119 4.48 10.86 -15.16
CA ARG A 119 5.52 11.30 -14.24
C ARG A 119 6.87 11.47 -14.94
N SER A 120 7.75 12.22 -14.29
CA SER A 120 9.12 12.42 -14.77
C SER A 120 9.96 11.15 -14.62
N THR A 121 10.67 10.75 -15.67
CA THR A 121 11.66 9.66 -15.66
C THR A 121 13.07 10.12 -15.27
N LYS A 122 13.21 11.31 -14.68
CA LYS A 122 14.51 11.93 -14.38
C LYS A 122 15.44 11.04 -13.57
N TYR A 123 14.90 10.22 -12.68
CA TYR A 123 15.65 9.38 -11.74
C TYR A 123 15.76 7.91 -12.17
N ASP A 124 15.33 7.59 -13.40
CA ASP A 124 15.48 6.24 -13.94
C ASP A 124 16.96 5.84 -13.96
N GLY A 125 17.27 4.65 -13.44
CA GLY A 125 18.65 4.15 -13.43
C GLY A 125 19.47 4.53 -12.19
N GLU A 126 18.94 5.36 -11.28
CA GLU A 126 19.73 5.85 -10.14
C GLU A 126 19.71 4.91 -8.93
N PHE A 127 18.59 4.22 -8.68
CA PHE A 127 18.36 3.53 -7.41
C PHE A 127 18.24 2.01 -7.59
N GLN A 128 18.69 1.27 -6.56
CA GLN A 128 18.55 -0.18 -6.48
C GLN A 128 17.20 -0.59 -5.88
N ILE A 129 16.81 -1.84 -6.11
CA ILE A 129 15.70 -2.50 -5.42
C ILE A 129 16.14 -2.79 -3.96
N PRO A 130 15.43 -2.28 -2.94
CA PRO A 130 15.75 -2.54 -1.54
C PRO A 130 15.08 -3.82 -1.02
N THR A 131 15.74 -4.47 -0.05
CA THR A 131 15.20 -5.55 0.78
C THR A 131 14.40 -4.98 1.94
N LEU A 132 13.56 -5.80 2.59
CA LEU A 132 12.88 -5.38 3.81
C LEU A 132 13.86 -4.99 4.93
N ASP A 133 14.97 -5.71 5.09
CA ASP A 133 16.02 -5.38 6.06
C ASP A 133 16.58 -3.97 5.85
N GLU A 134 17.00 -3.65 4.62
CA GLU A 134 17.54 -2.33 4.29
C GLU A 134 16.52 -1.21 4.49
N ILE A 135 15.24 -1.48 4.26
CA ILE A 135 14.16 -0.50 4.48
C ILE A 135 14.00 -0.23 5.97
N ILE A 136 13.99 -1.26 6.82
CA ILE A 136 13.86 -1.08 8.27
C ILE A 136 15.05 -0.30 8.82
N ASP A 137 16.28 -0.67 8.44
CA ASP A 137 17.49 0.05 8.85
C ASP A 137 17.46 1.52 8.40
N PHE A 138 17.05 1.76 7.16
CA PHE A 138 16.93 3.11 6.61
C PHE A 138 15.88 3.94 7.34
N VAL A 139 14.67 3.40 7.55
CA VAL A 139 13.59 4.09 8.27
C VAL A 139 13.98 4.36 9.71
N ALA A 140 14.69 3.44 10.37
CA ALA A 140 15.19 3.64 11.73
C ALA A 140 16.15 4.84 11.80
N ALA A 141 17.09 4.93 10.85
CA ALA A 141 18.03 6.04 10.76
C ALA A 141 17.33 7.37 10.48
N GLU A 142 16.42 7.41 9.50
CA GLU A 142 15.65 8.61 9.16
C GLU A 142 14.73 9.06 10.29
N SER A 143 14.12 8.12 11.02
CA SER A 143 13.29 8.42 12.19
C SER A 143 14.10 9.06 13.32
N ALA A 144 15.33 8.59 13.54
CA ALA A 144 16.23 9.20 14.51
C ALA A 144 16.60 10.64 14.14
N VAL A 145 16.75 10.95 12.85
CA VAL A 145 17.00 12.31 12.34
C VAL A 145 15.75 13.19 12.44
N ALA A 146 14.57 12.66 12.09
CA ALA A 146 13.29 13.36 12.16
C ALA A 146 12.84 13.67 13.60
N GLY A 147 13.36 12.94 14.60
CA GLY A 147 13.04 13.13 16.01
C GLY A 147 11.70 12.55 16.44
N HIS A 148 11.09 11.72 15.58
CA HIS A 148 9.88 10.96 15.90
C HIS A 148 9.92 9.60 15.18
N PRO A 149 9.27 8.55 15.73
CA PRO A 149 9.18 7.27 15.04
C PRO A 149 8.36 7.40 13.75
N VAL A 150 8.86 6.82 12.66
CA VAL A 150 8.11 6.59 11.42
C VAL A 150 7.77 5.10 11.34
N GLY A 151 6.49 4.78 11.15
CA GLY A 151 6.06 3.40 11.03
C GLY A 151 6.33 2.79 9.66
N ILE A 152 6.16 1.48 9.55
CA ILE A 152 6.32 0.74 8.29
C ILE A 152 5.08 -0.11 8.04
N ILE A 153 4.56 -0.10 6.81
CA ILE A 153 3.40 -0.90 6.40
C ILE A 153 3.79 -1.91 5.32
N PRO A 154 4.42 -3.05 5.68
CA PRO A 154 4.75 -4.06 4.67
C PRO A 154 3.50 -4.74 4.13
N GLU A 155 3.31 -4.71 2.80
CA GLU A 155 2.29 -5.51 2.11
C GLU A 155 2.85 -6.87 1.69
N ILE A 156 2.15 -7.96 2.01
CA ILE A 156 2.46 -9.29 1.45
C ILE A 156 1.69 -9.44 0.12
N LYS A 157 2.43 -9.43 -1.01
CA LYS A 157 1.86 -9.58 -2.36
C LYS A 157 1.76 -11.05 -2.77
N HIS A 158 0.69 -11.40 -3.47
CA HIS A 158 0.51 -12.73 -4.10
C HIS A 158 0.87 -13.90 -3.15
N GLY A 159 0.37 -13.87 -1.91
CA GLY A 159 0.73 -14.85 -0.87
C GLY A 159 0.51 -16.30 -1.32
N THR A 160 -0.64 -16.59 -1.92
CA THR A 160 -0.97 -17.91 -2.47
C THR A 160 -0.02 -18.31 -3.61
N TYR A 161 0.41 -17.36 -4.44
CA TYR A 161 1.36 -17.62 -5.53
C TYR A 161 2.73 -18.02 -4.99
N PHE A 162 3.31 -17.22 -4.10
CA PHE A 162 4.64 -17.49 -3.54
C PHE A 162 4.67 -18.74 -2.65
N GLN A 163 3.59 -19.05 -1.93
CA GLN A 163 3.47 -20.31 -1.19
C GLN A 163 3.56 -21.54 -2.11
N LYS A 164 2.96 -21.51 -3.31
CA LYS A 164 3.06 -22.62 -4.29
C LYS A 164 4.49 -22.82 -4.82
N LEU A 165 5.34 -21.81 -4.69
CA LEU A 165 6.75 -21.84 -5.09
C LEU A 165 7.69 -22.19 -3.94
N ASP A 166 7.17 -22.60 -2.77
CA ASP A 166 7.96 -22.82 -1.55
C ASP A 166 8.68 -21.55 -1.05
N LEU A 167 8.06 -20.39 -1.28
CA LEU A 167 8.53 -19.07 -0.85
C LEU A 167 7.52 -18.34 0.05
N PRO A 168 6.97 -18.97 1.11
CA PRO A 168 6.04 -18.27 2.02
C PRO A 168 6.71 -17.05 2.67
N MET A 169 5.97 -15.96 2.77
CA MET A 169 6.48 -14.66 3.24
C MET A 169 6.24 -14.41 4.72
N GLU A 170 5.15 -14.95 5.27
CA GLU A 170 4.58 -14.55 6.56
C GLU A 170 5.59 -14.73 7.70
N ASP A 171 6.13 -15.93 7.87
CA ASP A 171 7.12 -16.19 8.93
C ASP A 171 8.45 -15.48 8.67
N LYS A 172 8.85 -15.27 7.40
CA LYS A 172 10.07 -14.52 7.05
C LYS A 172 9.94 -13.05 7.42
N VAL A 173 8.82 -12.42 7.08
CA VAL A 173 8.54 -11.02 7.46
C VAL A 173 8.53 -10.88 8.98
N LEU A 174 7.85 -11.77 9.72
CA LEU A 174 7.85 -11.74 11.19
C LEU A 174 9.25 -11.95 11.80
N ALA A 175 10.08 -12.79 11.19
CA ALA A 175 11.46 -13.02 11.62
C ALA A 175 12.33 -11.78 11.41
N ILE A 176 12.22 -11.12 10.24
CA ILE A 176 12.93 -9.86 9.95
C ILE A 176 12.49 -8.79 10.96
N LEU A 177 11.18 -8.56 11.12
CA LEU A 177 10.66 -7.61 12.13
C LEU A 177 11.11 -7.93 13.56
N ALA A 178 11.36 -9.20 13.89
CA ALA A 178 11.89 -9.59 15.20
C ALA A 178 13.40 -9.35 15.33
N ALA A 179 14.15 -9.42 14.23
CA ALA A 179 15.60 -9.23 14.21
C ALA A 179 16.00 -7.75 14.34
N HIS A 180 15.13 -6.84 13.91
CA HIS A 180 15.36 -5.40 13.97
C HIS A 180 14.88 -4.79 15.29
N THR A 181 15.78 -4.15 16.04
CA THR A 181 15.43 -3.51 17.32
C THR A 181 14.42 -2.37 17.13
N TYR A 182 14.49 -1.67 16.00
CA TYR A 182 13.57 -0.58 15.67
C TYR A 182 12.10 -1.03 15.68
N THR A 183 11.80 -2.18 15.07
CA THR A 183 10.44 -2.73 14.93
C THR A 183 9.93 -3.42 16.18
N HIS A 184 10.70 -3.45 17.28
CA HIS A 184 10.19 -3.87 18.59
C HIS A 184 9.26 -2.83 19.21
N THR A 185 9.44 -1.56 18.84
CA THR A 185 8.65 -0.44 19.41
C THR A 185 8.03 0.46 18.36
N ALA A 186 8.64 0.58 17.18
CA ALA A 186 8.07 1.37 16.10
C ALA A 186 6.70 0.79 15.67
N PRO A 187 5.74 1.62 15.27
CA PRO A 187 4.48 1.15 14.70
C PRO A 187 4.73 0.33 13.42
N VAL A 188 4.13 -0.85 13.33
CA VAL A 188 4.14 -1.70 12.14
C VAL A 188 2.70 -2.10 11.83
N GLU A 189 2.32 -2.05 10.56
CA GLU A 189 1.02 -2.56 10.11
C GLU A 189 1.24 -3.49 8.92
N ILE A 190 1.01 -4.79 9.08
CA ILE A 190 1.17 -5.74 7.96
C ILE A 190 -0.15 -5.76 7.19
N GLN A 191 -0.08 -5.53 5.88
CA GLN A 191 -1.26 -5.52 5.03
C GLN A 191 -1.24 -6.63 3.97
N SER A 192 -2.42 -7.06 3.53
CA SER A 192 -2.58 -7.94 2.37
C SER A 192 -3.99 -7.88 1.82
N PHE A 193 -4.14 -8.19 0.54
CA PHE A 193 -5.45 -8.50 -0.05
C PHE A 193 -5.94 -9.88 0.37
N GLU A 194 -5.05 -10.87 0.46
CA GLU A 194 -5.44 -12.24 0.80
C GLU A 194 -5.85 -12.34 2.29
N ILE A 195 -6.82 -13.20 2.59
CA ILE A 195 -7.44 -13.30 3.91
C ILE A 195 -6.67 -14.33 4.76
N ALA A 196 -6.27 -15.44 4.14
CA ALA A 196 -5.66 -16.57 4.82
C ALA A 196 -4.34 -16.19 5.51
N ASN A 197 -3.52 -15.37 4.87
CA ASN A 197 -2.23 -14.94 5.44
C ASN A 197 -2.41 -13.98 6.63
N LEU A 198 -3.37 -13.06 6.60
CA LEU A 198 -3.67 -12.17 7.72
C LEU A 198 -4.21 -12.95 8.91
N ARG A 199 -5.07 -13.95 8.68
CA ARG A 199 -5.54 -14.86 9.74
C ARG A 199 -4.39 -15.67 10.34
N TYR A 200 -3.48 -16.16 9.49
CA TYR A 200 -2.26 -16.84 9.94
C TYR A 200 -1.39 -15.94 10.82
N LEU A 201 -1.10 -14.72 10.35
CA LEU A 201 -0.33 -13.73 11.08
C LEU A 201 -0.98 -13.35 12.41
N ARG A 202 -2.31 -13.20 12.46
CA ARG A 202 -3.03 -12.94 13.72
C ARG A 202 -2.77 -14.03 14.75
N GLY A 203 -2.78 -15.30 14.32
CA GLY A 203 -2.46 -16.43 15.19
C GLY A 203 -1.03 -16.37 15.74
N LYS A 204 -0.06 -15.90 14.95
CA LYS A 204 1.35 -15.77 15.34
C LYS A 204 1.64 -14.59 16.26
N LEU A 205 0.96 -13.47 16.07
CA LEU A 205 1.14 -12.25 16.86
C LEU A 205 0.52 -12.33 18.26
N GLY A 206 -0.22 -13.40 18.54
CA GLY A 206 -1.03 -13.53 19.75
C GLY A 206 -2.28 -12.67 19.65
N GLY A 207 -3.44 -13.23 20.01
CA GLY A 207 -4.69 -12.47 20.06
C GLY A 207 -4.61 -11.27 21.01
N LYS A 208 -5.57 -10.34 20.90
CA LYS A 208 -5.66 -9.17 21.79
C LYS A 208 -5.63 -9.64 23.26
N GLY A 209 -4.58 -9.26 24.00
CA GLY A 209 -4.38 -9.62 25.42
C GLY A 209 -3.51 -10.86 25.70
N ALA A 210 -2.89 -11.48 24.70
CA ALA A 210 -1.92 -12.56 24.93
C ALA A 210 -0.62 -12.06 25.58
N GLN A 211 0.02 -12.88 26.41
CA GLN A 211 1.25 -12.50 27.11
C GLN A 211 2.46 -12.30 26.18
N ASN A 212 2.38 -12.83 24.96
CA ASN A 212 3.33 -12.62 23.85
C ASN A 212 2.81 -11.63 22.80
N SER A 213 1.76 -10.85 23.12
CA SER A 213 1.20 -9.88 22.16
C SER A 213 2.26 -8.86 21.77
N ARG A 214 2.38 -8.57 20.47
CA ARG A 214 3.18 -7.46 19.95
C ARG A 214 2.26 -6.27 19.65
N PRO A 215 1.95 -5.41 20.63
CA PRO A 215 0.90 -4.39 20.49
C PRO A 215 1.25 -3.30 19.47
N ASN A 216 2.52 -3.17 19.10
CA ASN A 216 2.97 -2.25 18.06
C ASN A 216 2.77 -2.79 16.63
N ILE A 217 2.40 -4.07 16.47
CA ILE A 217 2.15 -4.70 15.17
C ILE A 217 0.64 -4.90 14.99
N ARG A 218 0.10 -4.25 13.96
CA ARG A 218 -1.31 -4.31 13.55
C ARG A 218 -1.45 -5.05 12.23
N LEU A 219 -2.67 -5.46 11.90
CA LEU A 219 -2.99 -6.08 10.61
C LEU A 219 -4.05 -5.26 9.87
N LEU A 220 -3.84 -5.04 8.57
CA LEU A 220 -4.77 -4.34 7.69
C LEU A 220 -5.25 -5.25 6.57
N GLN A 221 -6.57 -5.34 6.40
CA GLN A 221 -7.19 -6.04 5.26
C GLN A 221 -7.37 -5.07 4.09
N LEU A 222 -6.67 -5.30 2.98
CA LEU A 222 -6.88 -4.55 1.75
C LEU A 222 -8.14 -5.04 1.04
N LEU A 223 -8.89 -4.12 0.42
CA LEU A 223 -10.16 -4.39 -0.25
C LEU A 223 -10.16 -3.78 -1.65
N GLY A 224 -10.21 -4.66 -2.66
CA GLY A 224 -10.20 -4.29 -4.08
C GLY A 224 -11.56 -3.81 -4.60
N ASP A 225 -11.73 -3.86 -5.92
CA ASP A 225 -12.97 -3.42 -6.54
C ASP A 225 -14.12 -4.35 -6.15
N ALA A 226 -15.33 -3.79 -6.01
CA ALA A 226 -16.49 -4.46 -5.43
C ALA A 226 -16.80 -5.87 -5.98
N LYS A 227 -16.53 -6.13 -7.27
CA LYS A 227 -16.82 -7.41 -7.93
C LYS A 227 -15.65 -8.39 -7.91
N GLU A 228 -14.47 -7.93 -7.52
CA GLU A 228 -13.28 -8.75 -7.43
C GLU A 228 -13.29 -9.63 -6.18
N GLN A 229 -12.40 -10.61 -6.18
CA GLN A 229 -12.19 -11.56 -5.10
C GLN A 229 -10.71 -11.63 -4.79
N THR A 230 -10.38 -11.97 -3.54
CA THR A 230 -9.02 -12.32 -3.16
C THR A 230 -8.65 -13.66 -3.79
N TYR A 231 -7.38 -13.83 -4.19
CA TYR A 231 -6.99 -15.01 -4.97
C TYR A 231 -7.02 -16.31 -4.15
N ASP A 232 -6.76 -16.23 -2.84
CA ASP A 232 -6.91 -17.36 -1.92
C ASP A 232 -8.35 -17.88 -1.85
N VAL A 233 -9.36 -16.99 -1.91
CA VAL A 233 -10.77 -17.36 -2.01
C VAL A 233 -11.05 -18.06 -3.34
N VAL A 234 -10.49 -17.57 -4.45
CA VAL A 234 -10.67 -18.19 -5.78
C VAL A 234 -10.09 -19.60 -5.80
N VAL A 235 -8.85 -19.79 -5.32
CA VAL A 235 -8.19 -21.10 -5.26
C VAL A 235 -8.94 -22.07 -4.34
N ALA A 236 -9.56 -21.57 -3.26
CA ALA A 236 -10.42 -22.37 -2.38
C ALA A 236 -11.82 -22.67 -2.98
N GLY A 237 -12.13 -22.21 -4.20
CA GLY A 237 -13.44 -22.38 -4.84
C GLY A 237 -14.55 -21.53 -4.22
N GLY A 238 -14.20 -20.50 -3.46
CA GLY A 238 -15.11 -19.59 -2.80
C GLY A 238 -15.70 -18.52 -3.73
N LYS A 239 -16.76 -17.85 -3.26
CA LYS A 239 -17.50 -16.81 -4.00
C LYS A 239 -17.55 -15.46 -3.27
N LEU A 240 -16.79 -15.32 -2.18
CA LEU A 240 -16.75 -14.08 -1.41
C LEU A 240 -16.14 -12.98 -2.26
N THR A 241 -16.85 -11.86 -2.41
CA THR A 241 -16.38 -10.67 -3.12
C THR A 241 -15.97 -9.57 -2.14
N PHE A 242 -15.18 -8.59 -2.59
CA PHE A 242 -14.89 -7.42 -1.76
C PHE A 242 -16.16 -6.63 -1.40
N ALA A 243 -17.20 -6.61 -2.24
CA ALA A 243 -18.49 -6.01 -1.88
C ALA A 243 -19.15 -6.71 -0.69
N ASP A 244 -19.03 -8.04 -0.60
CA ASP A 244 -19.56 -8.79 0.54
C ASP A 244 -18.74 -8.53 1.81
N MET A 245 -17.41 -8.43 1.67
CA MET A 245 -16.49 -8.08 2.77
C MET A 245 -16.76 -6.69 3.34
N MET A 246 -17.13 -5.72 2.49
CA MET A 246 -17.44 -4.34 2.87
C MET A 246 -18.83 -4.15 3.50
N ARG A 247 -19.65 -5.19 3.64
CA ARG A 247 -20.93 -5.11 4.38
C ARG A 247 -20.71 -5.30 5.88
N PRO A 248 -21.64 -4.85 6.76
CA PRO A 248 -21.50 -4.98 8.21
C PRO A 248 -21.13 -6.39 8.72
N ALA A 249 -21.64 -7.45 8.08
CA ALA A 249 -21.29 -8.82 8.45
C ALA A 249 -19.85 -9.20 8.08
N GLY A 250 -19.39 -8.78 6.89
CA GLY A 250 -18.01 -8.98 6.44
C GLY A 250 -17.02 -8.18 7.29
N LEU A 251 -17.35 -6.94 7.62
CA LEU A 251 -16.54 -6.09 8.49
C LEU A 251 -16.38 -6.68 9.90
N ARG A 252 -17.45 -7.27 10.46
CA ARG A 252 -17.34 -8.02 11.73
C ARG A 252 -16.45 -9.27 11.62
N ASP A 253 -16.46 -9.96 10.48
CA ASP A 253 -15.55 -11.09 10.25
C ASP A 253 -14.09 -10.60 10.13
N ILE A 254 -13.85 -9.51 9.40
CA ILE A 254 -12.53 -8.87 9.28
C ILE A 254 -12.01 -8.47 10.68
N ALA A 255 -12.84 -7.88 11.52
CA ALA A 255 -12.48 -7.48 12.89
C ALA A 255 -12.03 -8.63 13.81
N THR A 256 -12.26 -9.90 13.41
CA THR A 256 -11.71 -11.04 14.14
C THR A 256 -10.21 -11.23 13.92
N TYR A 257 -9.65 -10.70 12.83
CA TYR A 257 -8.26 -10.91 12.46
C TYR A 257 -7.49 -9.64 12.07
N ALA A 258 -8.15 -8.56 11.66
CA ALA A 258 -7.52 -7.28 11.31
C ALA A 258 -7.92 -6.16 12.28
N ASP A 259 -7.11 -5.11 12.32
CA ASP A 259 -7.32 -3.89 13.11
C ASP A 259 -7.76 -2.70 12.24
N ALA A 260 -7.60 -2.80 10.92
CA ALA A 260 -7.98 -1.79 9.94
C ALA A 260 -8.39 -2.43 8.61
N ILE A 261 -9.10 -1.67 7.78
CA ILE A 261 -9.32 -1.97 6.37
C ILE A 261 -8.74 -0.87 5.48
N GLY A 262 -8.18 -1.27 4.34
CA GLY A 262 -7.72 -0.35 3.31
C GLY A 262 -8.47 -0.57 2.01
N PRO A 263 -9.58 0.13 1.75
CA PRO A 263 -10.29 0.03 0.50
C PRO A 263 -9.76 1.03 -0.55
N ASN A 264 -10.08 0.78 -1.82
CA ASN A 264 -10.01 1.84 -2.84
C ASN A 264 -10.83 3.07 -2.38
N ILE A 265 -10.31 4.29 -2.55
CA ILE A 265 -11.01 5.54 -2.19
C ILE A 265 -12.43 5.60 -2.79
N ARG A 266 -12.65 5.03 -3.99
CA ARG A 266 -13.95 5.07 -4.66
C ARG A 266 -15.00 4.14 -4.03
N SER A 267 -14.61 3.24 -3.14
CA SER A 267 -15.54 2.47 -2.30
C SER A 267 -16.12 3.32 -1.16
N ILE A 268 -15.43 4.39 -0.77
CA ILE A 268 -15.90 5.34 0.24
C ILE A 268 -16.74 6.42 -0.43
N ILE A 269 -16.19 7.12 -1.43
CA ILE A 269 -16.92 8.14 -2.18
C ILE A 269 -16.86 7.81 -3.67
N PRO A 270 -17.89 7.16 -4.24
CA PRO A 270 -17.92 6.80 -5.65
C PRO A 270 -17.98 8.05 -6.54
N LEU A 271 -17.57 7.89 -7.79
CA LEU A 271 -17.77 8.92 -8.80
C LEU A 271 -19.23 8.92 -9.29
N ALA A 272 -19.78 10.11 -9.51
CA ALA A 272 -21.02 10.29 -10.24
C ALA A 272 -20.83 9.98 -11.74
N ALA A 273 -21.92 9.85 -12.48
CA ALA A 273 -21.90 9.50 -13.91
C ALA A 273 -21.11 10.50 -14.78
N ASP A 274 -21.01 11.77 -14.36
CA ASP A 274 -20.23 12.80 -15.05
C ASP A 274 -18.73 12.76 -14.72
N GLY A 275 -18.32 11.95 -13.73
CA GLY A 275 -16.96 11.82 -13.24
C GLY A 275 -16.61 12.74 -12.06
N THR A 276 -17.59 13.47 -11.52
CA THR A 276 -17.40 14.26 -10.30
C THR A 276 -17.51 13.39 -9.04
N LEU A 277 -17.00 13.88 -7.91
CA LEU A 277 -17.06 13.17 -6.64
C LEU A 277 -18.51 13.10 -6.15
N GLY A 278 -18.99 11.89 -5.86
CA GLY A 278 -20.35 11.63 -5.38
C GLY A 278 -20.53 11.86 -3.88
N GLN A 279 -21.43 11.09 -3.27
CA GLN A 279 -21.70 11.11 -1.82
C GLN A 279 -21.09 9.87 -1.14
N PRO A 280 -20.64 9.98 0.12
CA PRO A 280 -20.08 8.88 0.89
C PRO A 280 -21.05 7.73 1.00
N SER A 281 -20.50 6.52 0.92
CA SER A 281 -21.17 5.31 1.34
C SER A 281 -21.20 5.21 2.87
N ALA A 282 -21.92 4.22 3.39
CA ALA A 282 -21.92 3.89 4.82
C ALA A 282 -20.65 3.15 5.26
N LEU A 283 -19.65 2.96 4.39
CA LEU A 283 -18.50 2.09 4.67
C LEU A 283 -17.67 2.57 5.86
N VAL A 284 -17.44 3.88 5.99
CA VAL A 284 -16.72 4.45 7.15
C VAL A 284 -17.46 4.07 8.44
N HIS A 285 -18.78 4.25 8.42
CA HIS A 285 -19.64 4.01 9.57
C HIS A 285 -19.67 2.56 9.98
N ASP A 286 -19.87 1.69 9.01
CA ASP A 286 -19.96 0.26 9.26
C ASP A 286 -18.61 -0.30 9.72
N ALA A 287 -17.48 0.25 9.24
CA ALA A 287 -16.14 -0.14 9.67
C ALA A 287 -15.87 0.31 11.11
N HIS A 288 -16.16 1.57 11.44
CA HIS A 288 -16.03 2.11 12.79
C HIS A 288 -16.93 1.38 13.79
N ALA A 289 -18.16 1.05 13.41
CA ALA A 289 -19.08 0.25 14.22
C ALA A 289 -18.57 -1.18 14.48
N ALA A 290 -17.72 -1.72 13.60
CA ALA A 290 -17.02 -2.99 13.79
C ALA A 290 -15.69 -2.84 14.56
N GLY A 291 -15.27 -1.61 14.89
CA GLY A 291 -14.01 -1.32 15.57
C GLY A 291 -12.78 -1.41 14.66
N LEU A 292 -12.96 -1.19 13.36
CA LEU A 292 -11.89 -1.17 12.36
C LEU A 292 -11.57 0.26 11.95
N GLU A 293 -10.28 0.60 11.91
CA GLU A 293 -9.83 1.85 11.29
C GLU A 293 -9.91 1.77 9.75
N LEU A 294 -10.05 2.93 9.10
CA LEU A 294 -10.21 3.05 7.66
C LEU A 294 -9.03 3.78 7.01
N HIS A 295 -8.18 3.04 6.29
CA HIS A 295 -6.94 3.52 5.67
C HIS A 295 -7.00 3.41 4.12
N PRO A 296 -7.81 4.23 3.42
CA PRO A 296 -8.01 4.03 1.98
C PRO A 296 -6.80 4.38 1.11
N TYR A 297 -6.77 3.74 -0.07
CA TYR A 297 -5.79 3.95 -1.11
C TYR A 297 -6.45 4.33 -2.46
N THR A 298 -5.87 5.14 -3.33
CA THR A 298 -4.67 5.96 -3.17
C THR A 298 -4.94 7.36 -3.69
N PHE A 299 -4.57 8.39 -2.94
CA PHE A 299 -4.61 9.77 -3.43
C PHE A 299 -3.40 10.06 -4.31
N ARG A 300 -3.67 10.55 -5.53
CA ARG A 300 -2.64 10.86 -6.53
C ARG A 300 -2.81 12.28 -7.07
N PRO A 301 -1.71 13.01 -7.30
CA PRO A 301 -1.77 14.42 -7.66
C PRO A 301 -2.12 14.69 -9.13
N GLU A 302 -2.11 13.68 -10.01
CA GLU A 302 -2.44 13.88 -11.43
C GLU A 302 -3.95 13.91 -11.67
N ASN A 303 -4.43 14.82 -12.51
CA ASN A 303 -5.85 14.93 -12.91
C ASN A 303 -6.44 13.56 -13.29
N PHE A 304 -5.69 12.72 -14.01
CA PHE A 304 -6.11 11.38 -14.44
C PHE A 304 -6.73 10.53 -13.30
N PHE A 305 -6.26 10.68 -12.07
CA PHE A 305 -6.73 9.92 -10.91
C PHE A 305 -7.77 10.65 -10.06
N GLN A 306 -7.89 11.97 -10.22
CA GLN A 306 -8.77 12.82 -9.43
C GLN A 306 -10.21 12.82 -9.98
N ALA A 307 -11.18 13.08 -9.11
CA ALA A 307 -12.53 13.37 -9.57
C ALA A 307 -12.53 14.67 -10.40
N LYS A 308 -13.34 14.72 -11.47
CA LYS A 308 -13.29 15.81 -12.48
C LYS A 308 -13.55 17.20 -11.91
N ASN A 309 -14.33 17.31 -10.83
CA ASN A 309 -14.58 18.59 -10.17
C ASN A 309 -13.36 19.15 -9.42
N PHE A 310 -12.29 18.36 -9.25
CA PHE A 310 -11.01 18.83 -8.70
C PHE A 310 -9.99 19.16 -9.78
N TRP A 311 -10.24 18.81 -11.05
CA TRP A 311 -9.28 19.00 -12.12
C TRP A 311 -8.89 20.46 -12.32
N GLN A 312 -7.63 20.66 -12.68
CA GLN A 312 -7.15 21.92 -13.25
C GLN A 312 -7.03 21.77 -14.76
N GLY A 313 -7.77 22.61 -15.51
CA GLY A 313 -7.80 22.51 -16.96
C GLY A 313 -8.44 21.19 -17.43
N THR A 314 -8.03 20.72 -18.61
CA THR A 314 -8.63 19.53 -19.26
C THR A 314 -7.61 18.42 -19.55
N ASP A 315 -6.31 18.66 -19.37
CA ASP A 315 -5.29 17.65 -19.62
C ASP A 315 -5.22 16.67 -18.45
N PRO A 316 -5.49 15.36 -18.66
CA PRO A 316 -5.39 14.35 -17.61
C PRO A 316 -3.97 14.20 -17.03
N LYS A 317 -2.93 14.65 -17.73
CA LYS A 317 -1.54 14.56 -17.24
C LYS A 317 -1.16 15.70 -16.28
N THR A 318 -2.03 16.69 -16.11
CA THR A 318 -1.74 17.84 -15.25
C THR A 318 -1.52 17.38 -13.82
N PHE A 319 -0.34 17.67 -13.27
CA PHE A 319 -0.10 17.58 -11.84
C PHE A 319 -0.83 18.72 -11.13
N ASN A 320 -1.79 18.38 -10.27
CA ASN A 320 -2.70 19.31 -9.64
C ASN A 320 -2.72 19.12 -8.11
N ALA A 321 -1.80 19.81 -7.45
CA ALA A 321 -1.66 19.81 -5.99
C ALA A 321 -2.92 20.27 -5.26
N ASN A 322 -3.53 21.37 -5.72
CA ASN A 322 -4.71 21.95 -5.08
C ASN A 322 -5.92 21.02 -5.17
N GLY A 323 -6.12 20.37 -6.33
CA GLY A 323 -7.16 19.37 -6.52
C GLY A 323 -6.96 18.15 -5.62
N SER A 324 -5.72 17.68 -5.50
CA SER A 324 -5.36 16.56 -4.63
C SER A 324 -5.64 16.85 -3.15
N VAL A 325 -5.23 18.03 -2.67
CA VAL A 325 -5.51 18.49 -1.30
C VAL A 325 -7.01 18.63 -1.05
N ALA A 326 -7.75 19.21 -1.99
CA ALA A 326 -9.19 19.37 -1.88
C ALA A 326 -9.92 18.02 -1.86
N GLU A 327 -9.48 17.07 -2.69
CA GLU A 327 -10.04 15.72 -2.71
C GLU A 327 -9.76 14.99 -1.39
N MET A 328 -8.50 14.96 -0.92
CA MET A 328 -8.14 14.37 0.38
C MET A 328 -9.01 14.94 1.52
N ARG A 329 -9.24 16.25 1.53
CA ARG A 329 -10.14 16.89 2.53
C ARG A 329 -11.56 16.38 2.50
N ALA A 330 -12.12 16.07 1.32
CA ALA A 330 -13.46 15.50 1.23
C ALA A 330 -13.56 14.11 1.89
N TYR A 331 -12.51 13.30 1.82
CA TYR A 331 -12.48 12.01 2.52
C TYR A 331 -12.16 12.16 4.00
N LEU A 332 -11.31 13.13 4.36
CA LEU A 332 -11.09 13.49 5.76
C LEU A 332 -12.37 14.02 6.42
N ASP A 333 -13.26 14.68 5.67
CA ASP A 333 -14.59 15.10 6.14
C ASP A 333 -15.54 13.89 6.29
N ALA A 334 -15.32 12.84 5.50
CA ALA A 334 -16.05 11.58 5.58
C ALA A 334 -15.57 10.64 6.72
N GLY A 335 -14.53 11.02 7.47
CA GLY A 335 -14.14 10.33 8.71
C GLY A 335 -13.04 9.28 8.60
N ILE A 336 -12.22 9.29 7.55
CA ILE A 336 -11.10 8.32 7.42
C ILE A 336 -10.04 8.50 8.52
N ASP A 337 -9.36 7.40 8.90
CA ASP A 337 -8.40 7.35 10.03
C ASP A 337 -6.94 7.45 9.60
N ALA A 338 -6.63 7.07 8.36
CA ALA A 338 -5.35 7.32 7.71
C ALA A 338 -5.58 7.36 6.20
N PHE A 339 -4.55 7.66 5.40
CA PHE A 339 -4.65 7.50 3.96
C PHE A 339 -3.31 7.30 3.27
N PHE A 340 -3.34 6.49 2.22
CA PHE A 340 -2.23 6.28 1.31
C PHE A 340 -2.20 7.38 0.25
N THR A 341 -1.06 8.07 0.11
CA THR A 341 -0.84 9.06 -0.94
C THR A 341 0.52 8.90 -1.60
N ASP A 342 0.57 9.16 -2.91
CA ASP A 342 1.81 9.17 -3.68
C ASP A 342 2.64 10.45 -3.42
N ASP A 343 2.04 11.49 -2.80
CA ASP A 343 2.72 12.74 -2.40
C ASP A 343 2.40 13.10 -0.93
N PRO A 344 3.25 12.66 0.02
CA PRO A 344 3.04 12.91 1.45
C PRO A 344 3.01 14.39 1.86
N ALA A 345 3.68 15.28 1.13
CA ALA A 345 3.67 16.70 1.44
C ALA A 345 2.28 17.31 1.23
N LEU A 346 1.60 16.89 0.15
CA LEU A 346 0.21 17.26 -0.08
C LEU A 346 -0.73 16.63 0.95
N GLY A 347 -0.42 15.39 1.40
CA GLY A 347 -1.13 14.76 2.50
C GLY A 347 -1.04 15.57 3.79
N ARG A 348 0.14 16.07 4.16
CA ARG A 348 0.32 16.98 5.30
C ARG A 348 -0.42 18.29 5.12
N GLN A 349 -0.33 18.89 3.94
CA GLN A 349 -1.10 20.10 3.64
C GLN A 349 -2.61 19.89 3.79
N ALA A 350 -3.12 18.72 3.43
CA ALA A 350 -4.53 18.38 3.60
C ALA A 350 -4.94 18.29 5.07
N LEU A 351 -4.07 17.81 5.96
CA LEU A 351 -4.33 17.68 7.40
C LEU A 351 -4.09 18.96 8.20
N ASP A 352 -2.91 19.57 8.03
CA ASP A 352 -2.41 20.60 8.94
C ASP A 352 -3.02 21.98 8.68
N GLN A 353 -3.63 22.17 7.51
CA GLN A 353 -4.27 23.42 7.09
C GLN A 353 -5.80 23.29 6.98
N ARG A 354 -6.41 22.38 7.76
CA ARG A 354 -7.86 22.23 7.87
C ARG A 354 -8.49 23.17 8.87
#